data_AF-A0AAW5A180-F1
#
_entry.id   AF-A0AAW5A180-F1
#
_cell.length_a   1.000
_cell.length_b   1.000
_cell.length_c   1.000
_cell.angle_alpha   90.00
_cell.angle_beta   90.00
_cell.angle_gamma   90.00
#
_symmetry.space_group_name_H-M   'P 1'
#
loop_
_entity.id
_entity.type
_entity.pdbx_description
1 polymer ?
#
loop_
_entity_poly.entity_id
_entity_poly.type
_entity_poly.pdbx_seq_one_letter_code
_entity_poly.pdbx_strand_id
1 'polypeptide(L)'
;MTDTRIEKISDFLSSKGEEIHSACDDEAAGIALAQELCPGKPYCSVRQWILVDLDISDDKKELVTEQGFQPVLLYAHTVVTDSARRFSPGDWVRSTLLVDRKSNCLFETQNSVYILLGTGSRKTAEPAVVTSIF
;
A
#
# COMPACT_ATOMS: atom_id res chain seq x y z
N MET A 1 -30.54 -4.60 -2.00
CA MET A 1 -29.41 -4.83 -1.07
C MET A 1 -28.03 -4.75 -1.75
N THR A 2 -27.94 -4.25 -2.98
CA THR A 2 -26.68 -4.02 -3.73
C THR A 2 -26.17 -2.57 -3.63
N ASP A 3 -27.05 -1.60 -3.34
CA ASP A 3 -26.70 -0.17 -3.24
C ASP A 3 -25.63 0.14 -2.19
N THR A 4 -25.84 -0.33 -0.96
CA THR A 4 -25.00 0.06 0.18
C THR A 4 -23.54 -0.39 0.07
N ARG A 5 -23.26 -1.42 -0.75
CA ARG A 5 -21.88 -1.92 -0.93
C ARG A 5 -21.11 -1.08 -1.96
N ILE A 6 -21.76 -0.70 -3.07
CA ILE A 6 -21.14 0.16 -4.08
C ILE A 6 -20.93 1.57 -3.52
N GLU A 7 -21.88 2.07 -2.72
CA GLU A 7 -21.73 3.35 -2.01
C GLU A 7 -20.49 3.35 -1.10
N LYS A 8 -20.33 2.32 -0.24
CA LYS A 8 -19.13 2.19 0.61
C LYS A 8 -17.81 2.13 -0.18
N ILE A 9 -17.81 1.47 -1.34
CA ILE A 9 -16.62 1.40 -2.22
C ILE A 9 -16.34 2.77 -2.84
N SER A 10 -17.36 3.42 -3.38
CA SER A 10 -17.26 4.76 -3.97
C SER A 10 -16.79 5.78 -2.94
N ASP A 11 -17.34 5.73 -1.72
CA ASP A 11 -16.94 6.59 -0.62
C ASP A 11 -15.51 6.33 -0.18
N PHE A 12 -15.09 5.06 -0.12
CA PHE A 12 -13.71 4.74 0.21
C PHE A 12 -12.74 5.29 -0.83
N LEU A 13 -13.06 5.20 -2.12
CA LEU A 13 -12.22 5.74 -3.19
C LEU A 13 -12.25 7.28 -3.22
N SER A 14 -13.42 7.88 -2.99
CA SER A 14 -13.66 9.33 -3.15
C SER A 14 -13.36 10.17 -1.90
N SER A 15 -13.44 9.58 -0.71
CA SER A 15 -13.17 10.28 0.55
C SER A 15 -11.71 10.73 0.61
N LYS A 16 -11.46 11.89 1.21
CA LYS A 16 -10.10 12.39 1.42
C LYS A 16 -9.55 11.67 2.66
N GLY A 17 -8.53 10.83 2.48
CA GLY A 17 -7.80 10.22 3.59
C GLY A 17 -6.90 11.25 4.29
N GLU A 18 -6.28 10.85 5.40
CA GLU A 18 -5.22 11.65 6.02
C GLU A 18 -4.05 11.76 5.04
N GLU A 19 -3.65 12.98 4.67
CA GLU A 19 -2.59 13.20 3.69
C GLU A 19 -1.23 12.80 4.29
N ILE A 20 -0.48 11.98 3.57
CA ILE A 20 0.88 11.59 3.95
C ILE A 20 1.85 12.08 2.88
N HIS A 21 2.81 12.89 3.31
CA HIS A 21 3.96 13.21 2.47
C HIS A 21 5.02 12.13 2.62
N SER A 22 5.29 11.39 1.54
CA SER A 22 6.48 10.55 1.47
C SER A 22 7.73 11.43 1.45
N ALA A 23 8.85 10.93 1.99
CA ALA A 23 10.15 11.58 1.78
C ALA A 23 10.75 11.32 0.39
N CYS A 24 10.12 10.47 -0.44
CA CYS A 24 10.60 10.17 -1.78
C CYS A 24 9.78 10.90 -2.83
N ASP A 25 10.34 11.98 -3.39
CA ASP A 25 9.90 12.52 -4.68
C ASP A 25 10.73 11.99 -5.85
N ASP A 26 12.03 11.76 -5.59
CA ASP A 26 12.99 11.19 -6.53
C ASP A 26 12.96 9.65 -6.47
N GLU A 27 12.57 9.05 -7.59
CA GLU A 27 12.51 7.60 -7.75
C GLU A 27 13.89 6.94 -7.64
N ALA A 28 14.94 7.56 -8.19
CA ALA A 28 16.27 6.97 -8.18
C ALA A 28 16.82 6.85 -6.75
N ALA A 29 16.61 7.88 -5.93
CA ALA A 29 16.94 7.85 -4.51
C ALA A 29 16.12 6.79 -3.75
N GLY A 30 14.82 6.66 -4.05
CA GLY A 30 13.97 5.62 -3.47
C GLY A 30 14.41 4.20 -3.85
N ILE A 31 14.85 3.99 -5.09
CA ILE A 31 15.38 2.70 -5.56
C ILE A 31 16.69 2.37 -4.82
N ALA A 32 17.60 3.33 -4.70
CA ALA A 32 18.86 3.13 -3.97
C ALA A 32 18.58 2.74 -2.51
N LEU A 33 17.65 3.44 -1.84
CA LEU A 33 17.25 3.15 -0.47
C LEU A 33 16.59 1.76 -0.34
N ALA A 34 15.74 1.37 -1.31
CA ALA A 34 15.12 0.06 -1.33
C ALA A 34 16.16 -1.06 -1.48
N GLN A 35 17.18 -0.85 -2.32
CA GLN A 35 18.28 -1.80 -2.50
C GLN A 35 19.17 -1.91 -1.25
N GLU A 36 19.37 -0.81 -0.53
CA GLU A 36 20.14 -0.76 0.72
C GLU A 36 19.41 -1.47 1.87
N LEU A 37 18.14 -1.12 2.09
CA LEU A 37 17.37 -1.58 3.27
C LEU A 37 16.69 -2.94 3.06
N CYS A 38 16.42 -3.32 1.81
CA CYS A 38 15.75 -4.57 1.44
C CYS A 38 16.53 -5.31 0.34
N PRO A 39 17.81 -5.67 0.57
CA PRO A 39 18.68 -6.23 -0.46
C PRO A 39 18.10 -7.50 -1.07
N GLY A 40 18.09 -7.56 -2.40
CA GLY A 40 17.60 -8.70 -3.18
C GLY A 40 16.08 -8.81 -3.31
N LYS A 41 15.29 -7.97 -2.61
CA LYS A 41 13.84 -7.92 -2.82
C LYS A 41 13.49 -7.10 -4.06
N PRO A 42 12.58 -7.58 -4.91
CA PRO A 42 12.03 -6.76 -5.99
C PRO A 42 11.35 -5.50 -5.43
N TYR A 43 11.60 -4.37 -6.07
CA TYR A 43 10.93 -3.10 -5.78
C TYR A 43 9.86 -2.77 -6.83
N CYS A 44 8.84 -2.03 -6.39
CA CYS A 44 7.81 -1.43 -7.23
C CYS A 44 7.56 0.03 -6.79
N SER A 45 7.91 1.00 -7.63
CA SER A 45 7.63 2.41 -7.38
C SER A 45 6.22 2.77 -7.80
N VAL A 46 5.54 3.57 -6.97
CA VAL A 46 4.12 3.89 -7.15
C VAL A 46 3.82 5.34 -6.82
N ARG A 47 2.79 5.90 -7.47
CA ARG A 47 2.24 7.23 -7.20
C ARG A 47 0.75 7.13 -6.88
N GLN A 48 0.20 8.21 -6.31
CA GLN A 48 -1.22 8.29 -5.93
C GLN A 48 -1.61 7.09 -5.06
N TRP A 49 -0.80 6.85 -4.03
CA TRP A 49 -0.91 5.69 -3.17
C TRP A 49 -1.78 5.99 -1.95
N ILE A 50 -2.41 4.94 -1.44
CA ILE A 50 -3.29 4.93 -0.29
C ILE A 50 -2.84 3.78 0.62
N LEU A 51 -2.47 4.10 1.85
CA LEU A 51 -2.31 3.11 2.91
C LEU A 51 -3.66 2.85 3.54
N VAL A 52 -4.03 1.58 3.65
CA VAL A 52 -5.35 1.16 4.10
C VAL A 52 -5.21 0.37 5.38
N ASP A 53 -5.59 0.96 6.51
CA ASP A 53 -5.75 0.25 7.77
C ASP A 53 -7.00 -0.61 7.71
N LEU A 54 -6.86 -1.91 7.97
CA LEU A 54 -7.98 -2.82 8.03
C LEU A 54 -8.75 -2.61 9.33
N ASP A 55 -10.04 -2.31 9.18
CA ASP A 55 -10.98 -2.23 10.30
C ASP A 55 -11.37 -3.65 10.74
N ILE A 56 -10.56 -4.19 11.64
CA ILE A 56 -10.73 -5.53 12.24
C ILE A 56 -10.64 -5.43 13.76
N SER A 57 -11.22 -6.41 14.45
CA SER A 57 -11.15 -6.51 15.91
C SER A 57 -9.71 -6.63 16.40
N ASP A 58 -9.46 -6.19 17.63
CA ASP A 58 -8.11 -6.18 18.20
C ASP A 58 -7.50 -7.58 18.31
N ASP A 59 -8.29 -8.60 18.67
CA ASP A 59 -7.86 -10.01 18.64
C ASP A 59 -7.29 -10.42 17.28
N LYS A 60 -7.89 -9.93 16.18
CA LYS A 60 -7.39 -10.23 14.83
C LYS A 60 -6.14 -9.43 14.49
N LYS A 61 -6.03 -8.18 14.97
CA LYS A 61 -4.80 -7.40 14.81
C LYS A 61 -3.64 -8.06 15.53
N GLU A 62 -3.87 -8.59 16.73
CA GLU A 62 -2.88 -9.33 17.51
C GLU A 62 -2.41 -10.57 16.75
N LEU A 63 -3.33 -11.41 16.27
CA LEU A 63 -2.99 -12.58 15.44
C LEU A 63 -2.19 -12.22 14.17
N VAL A 64 -2.53 -11.12 13.51
CA VAL A 64 -1.78 -10.62 12.33
C VAL A 64 -0.36 -10.18 12.73
N THR A 65 -0.24 -9.49 13.88
CA THR A 65 1.03 -8.99 14.40
C THR A 65 1.95 -10.10 14.88
N GLU A 66 1.40 -11.13 15.54
CA GLU A 66 2.14 -12.33 15.95
C GLU A 66 2.76 -13.08 14.76
N GLN A 67 2.14 -12.98 13.58
CA GLN A 67 2.65 -13.54 12.33
C GLN A 67 3.70 -12.66 11.64
N GLY A 68 4.05 -11.51 12.22
CA GLY A 68 5.04 -10.58 11.67
C GLY A 68 4.48 -9.62 10.61
N PHE A 69 3.16 -9.45 10.55
CA PHE A 69 2.50 -8.51 9.64
C PHE A 69 1.85 -7.36 10.42
N GLN A 70 1.52 -6.29 9.71
CA GLN A 70 0.66 -5.22 10.19
C GLN A 70 -0.63 -5.26 9.37
N PRO A 71 -1.80 -4.95 9.97
CA PRO A 71 -3.10 -4.97 9.28
C PRO A 71 -3.27 -3.75 8.35
N VAL A 72 -2.25 -3.46 7.55
CA VAL A 72 -2.17 -2.33 6.63
C VAL A 72 -1.86 -2.86 5.24
N LEU A 73 -2.59 -2.37 4.24
CA LEU A 73 -2.39 -2.69 2.83
C LEU A 73 -1.98 -1.42 2.09
N LEU A 74 -1.29 -1.59 0.97
CA LEU A 74 -1.05 -0.52 0.01
C LEU A 74 -1.98 -0.72 -1.19
N TYR A 75 -2.65 0.35 -1.58
CA TYR A 75 -3.23 0.51 -2.90
C TYR A 75 -2.56 1.67 -3.61
N ALA A 76 -2.27 1.55 -4.89
CA ALA A 76 -1.81 2.68 -5.69
C ALA A 76 -2.48 2.68 -7.06
N HIS A 77 -2.89 3.88 -7.48
CA HIS A 77 -3.51 4.07 -8.79
C HIS A 77 -2.52 3.94 -9.94
N THR A 78 -1.23 4.21 -9.69
CA THR A 78 -0.22 4.27 -10.76
C THR A 78 1.08 3.62 -10.32
N VAL A 79 1.45 2.53 -10.99
CA VAL A 79 2.81 1.96 -10.99
C VAL A 79 3.68 2.82 -11.90
N VAL A 80 4.84 3.22 -11.40
CA VAL A 80 5.87 3.94 -12.18
C VAL A 80 6.84 2.94 -12.78
N THR A 81 7.47 2.12 -11.93
CA THR A 81 8.42 1.07 -12.33
C THR A 81 8.24 -0.17 -11.47
N ASP A 82 8.25 -1.36 -12.08
CA ASP A 82 8.34 -2.63 -11.35
C ASP A 82 9.56 -3.43 -11.81
N SER A 83 10.53 -3.61 -10.92
CA SER A 83 11.76 -4.36 -11.18
C SER A 83 11.51 -5.82 -11.55
N ALA A 84 10.41 -6.40 -11.08
CA ALA A 84 10.03 -7.79 -11.36
C ALA A 84 9.12 -7.94 -12.59
N ARG A 85 8.74 -6.82 -13.24
CA ARG A 85 7.85 -6.78 -14.42
C ARG A 85 6.52 -7.52 -14.24
N ARG A 86 5.97 -7.50 -13.03
CA ARG A 86 4.62 -8.00 -12.73
C ARG A 86 3.55 -7.03 -13.20
N PHE A 87 3.89 -5.74 -13.23
CA PHE A 87 3.04 -4.64 -13.64
C PHE A 87 3.73 -3.79 -14.71
N SER A 88 2.93 -3.27 -15.63
CA SER A 88 3.36 -2.26 -16.62
C SER A 88 3.25 -0.86 -16.01
N PRO A 89 4.07 0.11 -16.47
CA PRO A 89 3.88 1.51 -16.08
C PRO A 89 2.46 1.98 -16.39
N GLY A 90 1.81 2.62 -15.41
CA GLY A 90 0.41 3.04 -15.50
C GLY A 90 -0.62 2.06 -14.94
N ASP A 91 -0.23 0.82 -14.64
CA ASP A 91 -1.12 -0.14 -13.97
C ASP A 91 -1.43 0.30 -12.53
N TRP A 92 -2.56 -0.14 -12.00
CA TRP A 92 -2.84 -0.04 -10.57
C TRP A 92 -2.27 -1.27 -9.84
N VAL A 93 -2.03 -1.14 -8.53
CA VAL A 93 -1.58 -2.28 -7.71
C VAL A 93 -2.22 -2.27 -6.32
N ARG A 94 -2.59 -3.46 -5.84
CA ARG A 94 -2.88 -3.74 -4.44
C ARG A 94 -1.79 -4.68 -3.89
N SER A 95 -1.18 -4.32 -2.77
CA SER A 95 -0.21 -5.17 -2.09
C SER A 95 -0.87 -6.22 -1.19
N THR A 96 -0.06 -7.14 -0.67
CA THR A 96 -0.39 -7.90 0.54
C THR A 96 -0.16 -7.04 1.80
N LEU A 97 -0.37 -7.62 2.98
CA LEU A 97 -0.12 -6.94 4.24
C LEU A 97 1.32 -6.45 4.36
N LEU A 98 1.43 -5.29 5.00
CA LEU A 98 2.68 -4.69 5.45
C LEU A 98 3.42 -5.66 6.37
N VAL A 99 4.71 -5.86 6.12
CA VAL A 99 5.63 -6.50 7.05
C VAL A 99 6.29 -5.43 7.92
N ASP A 100 6.85 -4.41 7.29
CA ASP A 100 7.54 -3.32 7.99
C ASP A 100 7.55 -2.01 7.19
N ARG A 101 7.60 -0.89 7.89
CA ARG A 101 7.88 0.42 7.32
C ARG A 101 9.31 0.81 7.62
N LYS A 102 10.21 0.45 6.70
CA LYS A 102 11.65 0.78 6.80
C LYS A 102 11.91 2.29 6.80
N SER A 103 11.01 3.08 6.19
CA SER A 103 11.03 4.54 6.22
C SER A 103 9.63 5.10 5.90
N ASN A 104 9.49 6.43 5.88
CA ASN A 104 8.28 7.06 5.34
C ASN A 104 8.16 6.93 3.80
N CYS A 105 9.20 6.44 3.11
CA CYS A 105 9.22 6.20 1.67
C CYS A 105 8.98 4.72 1.29
N LEU A 106 9.33 3.76 2.15
CA LEU A 106 9.26 2.33 1.83
C LEU A 106 8.14 1.59 2.56
N PHE A 107 7.37 0.81 1.81
CA PHE A 107 6.36 -0.11 2.32
C PHE A 107 6.77 -1.54 1.98
N GLU A 108 7.23 -2.30 2.97
CA GLU A 108 7.73 -3.65 2.76
C GLU A 108 6.61 -4.68 2.91
N THR A 109 6.54 -5.62 1.97
CA THR A 109 5.75 -6.84 2.08
C THR A 109 6.67 -8.05 2.13
N GLN A 110 6.09 -9.24 2.30
CA GLN A 110 6.85 -10.50 2.36
C GLN A 110 7.83 -10.63 1.17
N ASN A 111 7.34 -10.37 -0.05
CA ASN A 111 8.07 -10.68 -1.28
C ASN A 111 8.54 -9.44 -2.05
N SER A 112 8.20 -8.23 -1.63
CA SER A 112 8.52 -7.01 -2.38
C SER A 112 8.52 -5.78 -1.50
N VAL A 113 9.22 -4.74 -1.96
CA VAL A 113 9.18 -3.41 -1.34
C VAL A 113 8.53 -2.43 -2.31
N TYR A 114 7.62 -1.61 -1.81
CA TYR A 114 7.01 -0.53 -2.57
C TYR A 114 7.66 0.80 -2.22
N ILE A 115 7.98 1.57 -3.24
CA ILE A 115 8.55 2.91 -3.10
C ILE A 115 7.40 3.90 -3.31
N LEU A 116 7.01 4.57 -2.24
CA LEU A 116 5.89 5.50 -2.19
C LEU A 116 6.35 6.86 -2.70
N LEU A 117 6.02 7.22 -3.94
CA LEU A 117 6.47 8.47 -4.56
C LEU A 117 5.45 9.61 -4.37
N GLY A 118 5.93 10.76 -3.91
CA GLY A 118 5.13 11.94 -3.65
C GLY A 118 4.08 11.74 -2.57
N THR A 119 3.05 12.59 -2.58
CA THR A 119 1.95 12.55 -1.61
C THR A 119 1.03 11.34 -1.83
N GLY A 120 0.65 10.71 -0.73
CA GLY A 120 -0.41 9.72 -0.67
C GLY A 120 -1.41 10.02 0.44
N SER A 121 -2.22 9.03 0.80
CA SER A 121 -3.16 9.16 1.91
C SER A 121 -3.24 7.91 2.77
N ARG A 122 -3.79 8.03 3.97
CA ARG A 122 -4.15 6.92 4.85
C ARG A 122 -5.65 6.89 5.07
N LYS A 123 -6.23 5.69 5.00
CA LYS A 123 -7.66 5.45 5.19
C LYS A 123 -7.89 4.19 6.00
N THR A 124 -9.02 4.13 6.69
CA THR A 124 -9.50 2.91 7.36
C THR A 124 -10.64 2.31 6.55
N ALA A 125 -10.62 0.99 6.36
CA ALA A 125 -11.70 0.29 5.67
C ALA A 125 -11.92 -1.13 6.18
N GLU A 126 -13.18 -1.57 6.13
CA GLU A 126 -13.53 -2.96 6.36
C GLU A 126 -12.83 -3.86 5.31
N PRO A 127 -12.32 -5.05 5.69
CA PRO A 127 -11.69 -5.98 4.74
C PRO A 127 -12.55 -6.28 3.51
N ALA A 128 -13.87 -6.37 3.68
CA ALA A 128 -14.81 -6.62 2.59
C ALA A 128 -14.82 -5.51 1.53
N VAL A 129 -14.62 -4.25 1.92
CA VAL A 129 -14.49 -3.12 0.99
C VAL A 129 -13.19 -3.28 0.21
N VAL A 130 -12.09 -3.57 0.91
CA VAL A 130 -10.78 -3.73 0.26
C VAL A 130 -10.72 -4.94 -0.67
N THR A 131 -11.41 -6.04 -0.36
CA THR A 131 -11.47 -7.20 -1.27
C THR A 131 -12.37 -6.97 -2.48
N SER A 132 -13.28 -6.00 -2.43
CA SER A 132 -14.27 -5.76 -3.50
C SER A 132 -13.80 -4.77 -4.57
N ILE A 133 -12.67 -4.09 -4.36
CA ILE A 133 -12.10 -3.11 -5.29
C ILE A 133 -11.23 -3.79 -6.37
N PHE A 134 -10.93 -5.10 -6.23
CA PHE A 134 -9.93 -5.83 -7.01
C PHE A 134 -10.35 -7.23 -7.41
#